data_AF-A0A0F9GCQ5-F1
#
_entry.id   AF-A0A0F9GCQ5-F1
#
_cell.length_a   1.000
_cell.length_b   1.000
_cell.length_c   1.000
_cell.angle_alpha   90.00
_cell.angle_beta   90.00
_cell.angle_gamma   90.00
#
_symmetry.space_group_name_H-M   'P 1'
#
loop_
_entity.id
_entity.type
_entity.pdbx_description
1 polymer ?
#
loop_
_entity_poly.entity_id
_entity_poly.type
_entity_poly.pdbx_seq_one_letter_code
_entity_poly.pdbx_strand_id
1 'polypeptide(L)'
;MSKKSKKKGEQELVPNSGRFNLLLVAVFIVSLSVLMFEITLTRLFSVTLTYHFVFLVVSLTVLGLGLGAGFIHKIKSKIAGEEKIFKVLFFLSLFFSLFLIFFLILFLKASTIGTLILFSFTALLPFFFAGMFLSLVFTGFPRQSGKIYFADLLGA
;
A
#
# COMPACT_ATOMS: atom_id res chain seq x y z
N MET A 1 29.28 -25.83 27.06
CA MET A 1 28.80 -26.65 25.92
C MET A 1 27.37 -27.11 26.19
N SER A 2 26.37 -26.39 25.67
CA SER A 2 25.06 -26.92 25.24
C SER A 2 24.17 -25.75 24.78
N LYS A 3 24.24 -25.45 23.48
CA LYS A 3 23.31 -24.59 22.76
C LYS A 3 21.96 -25.31 22.65
N LYS A 4 20.96 -24.90 23.44
CA LYS A 4 19.55 -25.29 23.22
C LYS A 4 18.61 -24.22 23.77
N SER A 5 18.34 -23.20 22.95
CA SER A 5 17.05 -22.51 22.96
C SER A 5 16.68 -22.23 21.50
N LYS A 6 16.18 -23.29 20.87
CA LYS A 6 15.68 -23.34 19.49
C LYS A 6 14.44 -22.45 19.36
N LYS A 7 14.42 -21.65 18.29
CA LYS A 7 13.24 -21.25 17.48
C LYS A 7 11.97 -20.91 18.28
N LYS A 8 11.87 -19.68 18.78
CA LYS A 8 10.61 -19.08 19.22
C LYS A 8 9.91 -18.48 17.99
N GLY A 9 8.98 -19.24 17.39
CA GLY A 9 7.73 -18.67 16.87
C GLY A 9 7.71 -17.98 15.50
N GLU A 10 8.35 -18.52 14.46
CA GLU A 10 7.87 -18.30 13.09
C GLU A 10 6.80 -19.36 12.80
N GLN A 11 5.63 -19.22 13.43
CA GLN A 11 4.46 -19.99 13.01
C GLN A 11 4.01 -19.39 11.67
N GLU A 12 4.48 -19.98 10.56
CA GLU A 12 3.98 -19.68 9.22
C GLU A 12 2.47 -19.86 9.20
N LEU A 13 1.73 -18.79 8.89
CA LEU A 13 0.28 -18.84 8.82
C LEU A 13 -0.14 -19.58 7.56
N VAL A 14 -0.93 -20.63 7.74
CA VAL A 14 -1.63 -21.30 6.64
C VAL A 14 -3.03 -20.68 6.59
N PRO A 15 -3.29 -19.75 5.66
CA PRO A 15 -4.57 -19.06 5.64
C PRO A 15 -5.70 -20.02 5.26
N ASN A 16 -6.88 -19.76 5.82
CA ASN A 16 -8.09 -20.43 5.35
C ASN A 16 -8.31 -20.12 3.85
N SER A 17 -8.53 -21.16 3.04
CA SER A 17 -8.67 -21.07 1.58
C SER A 17 -9.64 -19.98 1.11
N GLY A 18 -10.77 -19.80 1.80
CA GLY A 18 -11.75 -18.76 1.44
C GLY A 18 -11.24 -17.33 1.69
N ARG A 19 -10.60 -17.09 2.83
CA ARG A 19 -10.02 -15.78 3.17
C ARG A 19 -8.81 -15.45 2.32
N PHE A 20 -8.04 -16.47 1.92
CA PHE A 20 -6.91 -16.30 1.03
C PHE A 20 -7.34 -15.82 -0.37
N ASN A 21 -8.41 -16.38 -0.92
CA ASN A 21 -8.96 -15.90 -2.20
C ASN A 21 -9.43 -14.45 -2.10
N LEU A 22 -10.10 -14.08 -0.99
CA LEU A 22 -10.49 -12.68 -0.75
C LEU A 22 -9.27 -11.76 -0.64
N LEU A 23 -8.20 -12.22 -0.01
CA LEU A 23 -6.93 -11.48 0.07
C LEU A 23 -6.31 -11.26 -1.31
N LEU A 24 -6.31 -12.26 -2.19
CA LEU A 24 -5.81 -12.10 -3.56
C LEU A 24 -6.62 -11.06 -4.34
N VAL A 25 -7.95 -11.09 -4.23
CA VAL A 25 -8.83 -10.08 -4.83
C VAL A 25 -8.55 -8.70 -4.23
N ALA A 26 -8.34 -8.60 -2.92
CA ALA A 26 -8.01 -7.34 -2.27
C ALA A 26 -6.66 -6.79 -2.74
N VAL A 27 -5.63 -7.64 -2.88
CA VAL A 27 -4.32 -7.25 -3.45
C VAL A 27 -4.51 -6.73 -4.86
N PHE A 28 -5.17 -7.48 -5.73
CA PHE A 28 -5.45 -7.06 -7.11
C PHE A 28 -6.13 -5.68 -7.17
N ILE A 29 -7.19 -5.46 -6.38
CA ILE A 29 -7.92 -4.18 -6.37
C ILE A 29 -7.06 -3.04 -5.83
N VAL A 30 -6.28 -3.28 -4.76
CA VAL A 30 -5.40 -2.25 -4.18
C VAL A 30 -4.31 -1.88 -5.18
N SER A 31 -3.65 -2.86 -5.80
CA SER A 31 -2.58 -2.62 -6.78
C SER A 31 -3.10 -1.90 -8.03
N LEU A 32 -4.26 -2.31 -8.55
CA LEU A 32 -4.95 -1.60 -9.62
C LEU A 32 -5.28 -0.17 -9.25
N SER A 33 -5.79 0.06 -8.04
CA SER A 33 -6.14 1.40 -7.57
C SER A 33 -4.90 2.29 -7.43
N VAL A 34 -3.78 1.73 -6.93
CA VAL A 34 -2.50 2.45 -6.83
C VAL A 34 -2.02 2.87 -8.21
N LEU A 35 -1.97 1.94 -9.17
CA LEU A 35 -1.49 2.22 -10.52
C LEU A 35 -2.42 3.19 -11.27
N MET A 36 -3.74 3.00 -11.19
CA MET A 36 -4.71 3.93 -11.77
C MET A 36 -4.59 5.33 -11.17
N PHE A 37 -4.37 5.42 -9.86
CA PHE A 37 -4.17 6.69 -9.19
C PHE A 37 -2.89 7.39 -9.64
N GLU A 38 -1.78 6.66 -9.74
CA GLU A 38 -0.51 7.16 -10.26
C GLU A 38 -0.63 7.64 -11.72
N ILE A 39 -1.26 6.85 -12.60
CA ILE A 39 -1.49 7.24 -14.01
C ILE A 39 -2.40 8.48 -14.09
N THR A 40 -3.42 8.55 -13.24
CA THR A 40 -4.32 9.72 -13.21
C THR A 40 -3.57 10.97 -12.76
N LEU A 41 -2.76 10.87 -11.70
CA LEU A 41 -1.93 11.97 -11.21
C LEU A 41 -0.92 12.45 -12.25
N THR A 42 -0.22 11.53 -12.91
CA THR A 42 0.77 11.89 -13.95
C THR A 42 0.11 12.59 -15.13
N ARG A 43 -1.08 12.15 -15.57
CA ARG A 43 -1.87 12.84 -16.60
C ARG A 43 -2.33 14.23 -16.15
N LEU A 44 -2.90 14.34 -14.96
CA LEU A 44 -3.36 15.63 -14.41
C LEU A 44 -2.19 16.62 -14.30
N PHE A 45 -1.05 16.20 -13.75
CA PHE A 45 0.09 17.10 -13.56
C PHE A 45 0.77 17.47 -14.88
N SER A 46 0.84 16.55 -15.85
CA SER A 46 1.36 16.88 -17.19
C SER A 46 0.54 17.97 -17.87
N VAL A 47 -0.78 18.01 -17.64
CA VAL A 47 -1.67 19.01 -18.24
C VAL A 47 -1.66 20.31 -17.43
N THR A 48 -1.72 20.23 -16.09
CA THR A 48 -1.96 21.41 -15.24
C THR A 48 -0.67 22.09 -14.76
N LEU A 49 0.40 21.35 -14.51
CA LEU A 49 1.62 21.85 -13.85
C LEU A 49 2.87 21.85 -14.74
N THR A 50 2.74 21.58 -16.06
CA THR A 50 3.84 21.26 -16.99
C THR A 50 4.55 19.93 -16.68
N TYR A 51 5.08 19.29 -17.74
CA TYR A 51 5.63 17.92 -17.74
C TYR A 51 6.76 17.66 -16.71
N HIS A 52 7.45 18.69 -16.23
CA HIS A 52 8.50 18.55 -15.22
C HIS A 52 8.02 17.91 -13.90
N PHE A 53 6.74 18.05 -13.57
CA PHE A 53 6.18 17.53 -12.30
C PHE A 53 5.70 16.08 -12.38
N VAL A 54 5.78 15.43 -13.54
CA VAL A 54 5.47 14.00 -13.67
C VAL A 54 6.45 13.16 -12.83
N PHE A 55 7.72 13.55 -12.80
CA PHE A 55 8.74 12.90 -11.96
C PHE A 55 8.43 13.00 -10.46
N LEU A 56 7.78 14.08 -10.02
CA LEU A 56 7.36 14.24 -8.64
C LEU A 56 6.31 13.20 -8.27
N VAL A 57 5.34 12.89 -9.14
CA VAL A 57 4.31 11.87 -8.89
C VAL A 57 4.96 10.52 -8.65
N VAL A 58 5.81 10.06 -9.58
CA VAL A 58 6.51 8.77 -9.46
C VAL A 58 7.36 8.72 -8.19
N SER A 59 8.06 9.81 -7.88
CA SER A 59 8.86 9.91 -6.65
C SER A 59 8.01 9.80 -5.38
N LEU A 60 6.82 10.42 -5.36
CA LEU A 60 5.88 10.32 -4.24
C LEU A 60 5.26 8.92 -4.13
N THR A 61 4.97 8.25 -5.26
CA THR A 61 4.52 6.86 -5.27
C THR A 61 5.54 5.96 -4.60
N VAL A 62 6.78 6.00 -5.08
CA VAL A 62 7.89 5.17 -4.56
C VAL A 62 8.17 5.51 -3.09
N LEU A 63 8.20 6.79 -2.74
CA LEU A 63 8.42 7.23 -1.36
C LEU A 63 7.28 6.78 -0.44
N GLY A 64 6.02 6.97 -0.84
CA GLY A 64 4.85 6.57 -0.05
C GLY A 64 4.83 5.07 0.19
N LEU A 65 4.94 4.28 -0.87
CA LEU A 65 4.99 2.82 -0.78
C LEU A 65 6.17 2.36 0.11
N GLY A 66 7.35 2.95 -0.08
CA GLY A 66 8.55 2.63 0.69
C GLY A 66 8.44 2.99 2.18
N LEU A 67 7.90 4.17 2.51
CA LEU A 67 7.65 4.59 3.89
C LEU A 67 6.65 3.67 4.58
N GLY A 68 5.57 3.30 3.89
CA GLY A 68 4.56 2.37 4.40
C GLY A 68 5.16 0.99 4.67
N ALA A 69 5.95 0.49 3.72
CA ALA A 69 6.65 -0.78 3.88
C ALA A 69 7.64 -0.77 5.04
N GLY A 70 8.43 0.30 5.18
CA GLY A 70 9.38 0.49 6.28
C GLY A 70 8.69 0.59 7.64
N PHE A 71 7.52 1.23 7.71
CA PHE A 71 6.74 1.33 8.94
C PHE A 71 6.23 -0.04 9.39
N ILE A 72 5.63 -0.82 8.48
CA ILE A 72 5.21 -2.20 8.78
C ILE A 72 6.38 -3.06 9.22
N HIS A 73 7.55 -2.94 8.58
CA HIS A 73 8.72 -3.70 8.98
C HIS A 73 9.10 -3.48 10.46
N LYS A 74 8.92 -2.26 10.99
CA LYS A 74 9.17 -1.94 12.40
C LYS A 74 8.11 -2.48 13.35
N ILE A 75 6.84 -2.55 12.93
CA ILE A 75 5.73 -2.95 13.81
C ILE A 75 5.24 -4.38 13.60
N LYS A 76 5.76 -5.11 12.61
CA LYS A 76 5.33 -6.48 12.28
C LYS A 76 5.42 -7.45 13.46
N SER A 77 6.40 -7.28 14.35
CA SER A 77 6.54 -8.12 15.55
C SER A 77 5.36 -7.96 16.53
N LYS A 78 4.67 -6.82 16.50
CA LYS A 78 3.45 -6.55 17.29
C LYS A 78 2.19 -7.09 16.60
N ILE A 79 2.24 -7.28 15.28
CA ILE A 79 1.13 -7.78 14.45
C ILE A 79 1.35 -9.28 14.22
N ALA A 80 1.13 -10.07 15.26
CA ALA A 80 1.26 -11.53 15.21
C ALA A 80 -0.12 -12.22 15.24
N GLY A 81 -0.30 -13.19 14.35
CA GLY A 81 -1.50 -14.03 14.24
C GLY A 81 -2.44 -13.61 13.11
N GLU A 82 -3.05 -14.61 12.46
CA GLU A 82 -3.90 -14.45 11.27
C GLU A 82 -5.02 -13.41 11.47
N GLU A 83 -5.81 -13.55 12.53
CA GLU A 83 -6.93 -12.64 12.84
C GLU A 83 -6.47 -11.18 12.99
N LYS A 84 -5.31 -10.94 13.61
CA LYS A 84 -4.78 -9.58 13.77
C LYS A 84 -4.30 -9.02 12.42
N ILE A 85 -3.64 -9.84 11.60
CA ILE A 85 -3.20 -9.43 10.27
C ILE A 85 -4.41 -9.05 9.42
N PHE A 86 -5.43 -9.89 9.33
CA PHE A 86 -6.64 -9.58 8.55
C PHE A 86 -7.36 -8.33 9.08
N LYS A 87 -7.44 -8.15 10.40
CA LYS A 87 -8.00 -6.93 11.00
C LYS A 87 -7.22 -5.69 10.60
N VAL A 88 -5.87 -5.74 10.65
CA VAL A 88 -5.02 -4.61 10.24
C VAL A 88 -5.15 -4.36 8.74
N LEU A 89 -5.16 -5.40 7.89
CA LEU A 89 -5.37 -5.28 6.44
C LEU A 89 -6.71 -4.60 6.12
N PHE A 90 -7.78 -4.95 6.83
CA PHE A 90 -9.08 -4.29 6.69
C PHE A 90 -8.99 -2.79 6.98
N PHE A 91 -8.40 -2.40 8.12
CA PHE A 91 -8.24 -0.98 8.44
C PHE A 91 -7.33 -0.25 7.45
N LEU A 92 -6.26 -0.89 6.98
CA LEU A 92 -5.36 -0.30 5.98
C LEU A 92 -6.07 -0.05 4.65
N SER A 93 -6.89 -1.00 4.18
CA SER A 93 -7.71 -0.84 2.98
C SER A 93 -8.76 0.28 3.15
N LEU A 94 -9.38 0.36 4.33
CA LEU A 94 -10.33 1.43 4.65
C LEU A 94 -9.65 2.82 4.65
N PHE A 95 -8.49 2.95 5.31
CA PHE A 95 -7.73 4.19 5.31
C PHE A 95 -7.24 4.56 3.91
N PHE A 96 -6.74 3.59 3.14
CA PHE A 96 -6.35 3.81 1.74
C PHE A 96 -7.50 4.45 0.94
N SER A 97 -8.69 3.85 0.99
CA SER A 97 -9.88 4.36 0.29
C SER A 97 -10.29 5.75 0.80
N LEU A 98 -10.29 5.96 2.12
CA LEU A 98 -10.64 7.25 2.72
C LEU A 98 -9.68 8.36 2.29
N PHE A 99 -8.38 8.09 2.27
CA PHE A 99 -7.37 9.06 1.86
C PHE A 99 -7.35 9.31 0.35
N LEU A 100 -7.74 8.34 -0.48
CA LEU A 100 -8.01 8.58 -1.90
C LEU A 100 -9.16 9.58 -2.11
N ILE A 101 -10.28 9.37 -1.41
CA ILE A 101 -11.44 10.29 -1.50
C ILE A 101 -11.06 11.68 -0.96
N PHE A 102 -10.35 11.72 0.16
CA PHE A 102 -9.87 12.97 0.75
C PHE A 102 -8.95 13.74 -0.22
N PHE A 103 -8.01 13.04 -0.86
CA PHE A 103 -7.17 13.62 -1.90
C PHE A 103 -8.00 14.21 -3.05
N LEU A 104 -8.99 13.45 -3.55
CA LEU A 104 -9.85 13.92 -4.65
C LEU A 104 -10.61 15.20 -4.29
N ILE A 105 -11.17 15.27 -3.08
CA ILE A 105 -11.90 16.46 -2.60
C ILE A 105 -10.97 17.67 -2.50
N LEU A 106 -9.75 17.49 -2.00
CA LEU A 106 -8.77 18.57 -1.93
C LEU A 106 -8.35 19.02 -3.34
N PHE A 107 -8.05 18.07 -4.22
CA PHE A 107 -7.65 18.36 -5.60
C PHE A 107 -8.71 19.19 -6.34
N LEU A 108 -9.99 18.83 -6.21
CA LEU A 108 -11.10 19.58 -6.82
C LEU A 108 -11.29 20.99 -6.26
N LYS A 109 -10.81 21.26 -5.05
CA LYS A 109 -10.86 22.60 -4.42
C LYS A 109 -9.63 23.46 -4.74
N ALA A 110 -8.59 22.89 -5.34
CA ALA A 110 -7.38 23.64 -5.68
C ALA A 110 -7.68 24.66 -6.78
N SER A 111 -7.45 25.93 -6.49
CA SER A 111 -7.68 27.04 -7.44
C SER A 111 -6.37 27.58 -8.03
N THR A 112 -5.24 27.35 -7.36
CA THR A 112 -3.93 27.94 -7.72
C THR A 112 -2.86 26.86 -7.88
N ILE A 113 -1.86 27.13 -8.73
CA ILE A 113 -0.67 26.26 -8.93
C ILE A 113 0.05 25.94 -7.61
N GLY A 114 0.23 26.92 -6.72
CA GLY A 114 0.86 26.69 -5.41
C GLY A 114 0.06 25.74 -4.52
N THR A 115 -1.28 25.82 -4.56
CA THR A 115 -2.15 24.89 -3.81
C THR A 115 -2.13 23.49 -4.39
N LEU A 116 -1.94 23.35 -5.71
CA LEU A 116 -1.79 22.03 -6.35
C LEU A 116 -0.53 21.32 -5.86
N ILE A 117 0.62 22.01 -5.80
CA ILE A 117 1.88 21.43 -5.30
C ILE A 117 1.75 20.99 -3.84
N LEU A 118 1.11 21.82 -3.00
CA LEU A 118 0.86 21.47 -1.60
C LEU A 118 -0.02 20.21 -1.50
N PHE A 119 -1.05 20.11 -2.34
CA PHE A 119 -1.93 18.95 -2.37
C PHE A 119 -1.27 17.72 -3.00
N SER A 120 -0.26 17.87 -3.86
CA SER A 120 0.55 16.73 -4.34
C SER A 120 1.15 15.95 -3.18
N PHE A 121 1.63 16.62 -2.13
CA PHE A 121 2.15 15.93 -0.94
C PHE A 121 1.07 15.16 -0.18
N THR A 122 -0.21 15.53 -0.29
CA THR A 122 -1.30 14.74 0.30
C THR A 122 -1.53 13.42 -0.43
N ALA A 123 -1.11 13.30 -1.69
CA ALA A 123 -1.09 12.02 -2.42
C ALA A 123 -0.12 11.00 -1.81
N LEU A 124 0.84 11.44 -0.97
CA LEU A 124 1.72 10.54 -0.23
C LEU A 124 0.93 9.63 0.72
N LEU A 125 -0.19 10.11 1.28
CA LEU A 125 -0.99 9.38 2.26
C LEU A 125 -1.62 8.09 1.69
N PRO A 126 -2.38 8.11 0.58
CA PRO A 126 -2.89 6.86 0.00
C PRO A 126 -1.75 5.91 -0.39
N PHE A 127 -0.65 6.38 -0.99
CA PHE A 127 0.50 5.51 -1.29
C PHE A 127 1.14 4.92 -0.03
N PHE A 128 1.21 5.68 1.06
CA PHE A 128 1.69 5.18 2.35
C PHE A 128 0.85 4.02 2.88
N PHE A 129 -0.48 4.15 2.90
CA PHE A 129 -1.35 3.07 3.37
C PHE A 129 -1.35 1.85 2.43
N ALA A 130 -1.26 2.06 1.12
CA ALA A 130 -1.07 0.96 0.17
C ALA A 130 0.26 0.23 0.39
N GLY A 131 1.34 0.96 0.63
CA GLY A 131 2.65 0.38 0.95
C GLY A 131 2.64 -0.44 2.24
N MET A 132 1.94 0.06 3.27
CA MET A 132 1.70 -0.71 4.49
C MET A 132 0.91 -1.99 4.19
N PHE A 133 -0.17 -1.90 3.41
CA PHE A 133 -1.01 -3.03 3.06
C PHE A 133 -0.19 -4.12 2.35
N LEU A 134 0.51 -3.77 1.26
CA LEU A 134 1.29 -4.73 0.48
C LEU A 134 2.42 -5.34 1.31
N SER A 135 3.17 -4.53 2.06
CA SER A 135 4.24 -5.03 2.94
C SER A 135 3.72 -6.01 3.98
N LEU A 136 2.56 -5.74 4.59
CA LEU A 136 1.97 -6.64 5.58
C LEU A 136 1.50 -7.95 4.95
N VAL A 137 0.94 -7.91 3.74
CA VAL A 137 0.56 -9.11 3.00
C VAL A 137 1.78 -9.97 2.68
N PHE A 138 2.82 -9.39 2.08
CA PHE A 138 4.03 -10.14 1.68
C PHE A 138 4.80 -10.68 2.89
N THR A 139 4.85 -9.93 3.98
CA THR A 139 5.54 -10.39 5.20
C THR A 139 4.69 -11.38 6.01
N GLY A 140 3.36 -11.32 5.91
CA GLY A 140 2.45 -12.23 6.59
C GLY A 140 2.31 -13.61 5.93
N PHE A 141 2.43 -13.67 4.60
CA PHE A 141 2.20 -14.90 3.81
C PHE A 141 3.37 -15.23 2.86
N PRO A 142 4.61 -15.36 3.37
CA PRO A 142 5.81 -15.50 2.53
C PRO A 142 5.77 -16.75 1.63
N ARG A 143 5.13 -17.83 2.09
CA ARG A 143 5.02 -19.10 1.37
C ARG A 143 4.10 -19.03 0.15
N GLN A 144 3.14 -18.10 0.14
CA GLN A 144 2.23 -17.86 -0.98
C GLN A 144 2.59 -16.61 -1.79
N SER A 145 3.76 -16.01 -1.55
CA SER A 145 4.24 -14.80 -2.22
C SER A 145 4.09 -14.86 -3.74
N GLY A 146 4.32 -16.01 -4.38
CA GLY A 146 4.16 -16.15 -5.83
C GLY A 146 2.73 -15.86 -6.33
N LYS A 147 1.70 -16.33 -5.61
CA LYS A 147 0.29 -16.06 -5.96
C LYS A 147 -0.11 -14.62 -5.66
N ILE A 148 0.39 -14.08 -4.54
CA ILE A 148 0.17 -12.69 -4.13
C ILE A 148 0.80 -11.74 -5.15
N TYR A 149 2.05 -12.01 -5.54
CA TYR A 149 2.77 -11.26 -6.57
C TYR A 149 2.07 -11.35 -7.93
N PHE A 150 1.55 -12.52 -8.31
CA PHE A 150 0.75 -12.64 -9.52
C PHE A 150 -0.52 -11.78 -9.48
N ALA A 151 -1.23 -11.74 -8.35
CA ALA A 151 -2.41 -10.87 -8.19
C ALA A 151 -2.05 -9.38 -8.22
N ASP A 152 -0.92 -9.00 -7.59
CA ASP A 152 -0.38 -7.64 -7.62
C ASP A 152 -0.04 -7.19 -9.05
N LEU A 153 0.69 -8.04 -9.79
CA LEU A 153 1.10 -7.79 -11.19
C LEU A 153 -0.04 -7.86 -12.20
N LEU A 154 -1.14 -8.54 -11.89
CA LEU A 154 -2.35 -8.46 -12.71
C LEU A 154 -3.12 -7.16 -12.47
N GLY A 155 -3.01 -6.60 -11.26
CA GLY A 155 -3.68 -5.34 -10.90
C GLY A 155 -2.93 -4.13 -11.43
N ALA A 156 -1.61 -4.13 -11.33
CA ALA A 156 -0.71 -3.04 -11.77
C ALA A 156 -0.22 -3.27 -13.21
#